data_AF-A0AAE1ESU5-F1
#
_entry.id   AF-A0AAE1ESU5-F1
#
_cell.length_a   1.000
_cell.length_b   1.000
_cell.length_c   1.000
_cell.angle_alpha   90.00
_cell.angle_beta   90.00
_cell.angle_gamma   90.00
#
_symmetry.space_group_name_H-M   'P 1'
#
loop_
_entity.id
_entity.type
_entity.pdbx_description
1 polymer ?
#
loop_
_entity_poly.entity_id
_entity_poly.type
_entity_poly.pdbx_seq_one_letter_code
_entity_poly.pdbx_strand_id
1 'polypeptide(L)'
;MKNLTVDDVLSITGQFGWSQKIYFVCLSFLQIYVAFHMLLSVFTGLEPSFVCHVVGSDIKGGHNETLVNHCVDNSPSKCIRVEYTSQYKSFATEWHLICSDKYKVALVQSVWMGGVMSGALLLGGMADRLGRLRTLMGALLGTIAFEGFSAFSPSYLIMLVLRMIVVCSPRVKPTFVGHWVHHDMN
;
A
#
# COMPACT_ATOMS: atom_id res chain seq x y z
N MET A 1 47.55 -12.12 -8.97
CA MET A 1 46.09 -12.01 -8.77
C MET A 1 45.43 -12.75 -9.92
N LYS A 2 44.77 -13.88 -9.67
CA LYS A 2 44.03 -14.61 -10.72
C LYS A 2 42.73 -13.85 -11.00
N ASN A 3 42.43 -13.61 -12.27
CA ASN A 3 41.13 -13.07 -12.70
C ASN A 3 40.10 -14.18 -12.50
N LEU A 4 39.34 -14.12 -11.40
CA LEU A 4 38.20 -15.01 -11.20
C LEU A 4 37.10 -14.61 -12.17
N THR A 5 36.78 -15.51 -13.09
CA THR A 5 35.61 -15.42 -13.96
C THR A 5 34.35 -15.75 -13.16
N VAL A 6 33.21 -15.20 -13.59
CA VAL A 6 31.93 -15.33 -12.88
C VAL A 6 31.53 -16.79 -12.67
N ASP A 7 31.88 -17.67 -13.61
CA ASP A 7 31.65 -19.11 -13.52
C ASP A 7 32.46 -19.81 -12.41
N ASP A 8 33.69 -19.35 -12.15
CA ASP A 8 34.51 -19.87 -11.05
C ASP A 8 33.92 -19.50 -9.69
N VAL A 9 33.36 -18.29 -9.56
CA VAL A 9 32.65 -17.86 -8.35
C VAL A 9 31.38 -18.68 -8.12
N LEU A 10 30.61 -18.95 -9.19
CA LEU A 10 29.40 -19.77 -9.14
C LEU A 10 29.69 -21.22 -8.71
N SER A 11 30.83 -21.77 -9.15
CA SER A 11 31.25 -23.13 -8.77
C SER A 11 31.70 -23.25 -7.31
N ILE A 12 32.36 -22.21 -6.76
CA ILE A 12 32.81 -22.15 -5.36
C ILE A 12 31.63 -21.92 -4.41
N THR A 13 30.64 -21.12 -4.82
CA THR A 13 29.41 -20.98 -4.04
C THR A 13 28.55 -22.24 -4.11
N GLY A 14 28.62 -23.06 -5.16
CA GLY A 14 27.76 -24.22 -5.30
C GLY A 14 26.37 -23.86 -5.83
N GLN A 15 25.78 -24.81 -6.55
CA GLN A 15 24.53 -24.61 -7.32
C GLN A 15 23.35 -24.38 -6.37
N PHE A 16 22.50 -23.40 -6.69
CA PHE A 16 21.23 -23.14 -5.97
C PHE A 16 20.46 -24.45 -5.73
N GLY A 17 20.28 -24.81 -4.46
CA GLY A 17 19.51 -25.99 -4.07
C GLY A 17 18.04 -25.88 -4.50
N TRP A 18 17.34 -27.01 -4.64
CA TRP A 18 15.92 -27.04 -5.02
C TRP A 18 15.03 -26.21 -4.09
N SER A 19 15.26 -26.32 -2.77
CA SER A 19 14.53 -25.52 -1.76
C SER A 19 14.80 -24.02 -1.93
N GLN A 20 16.04 -23.64 -2.23
CA GLN A 20 16.43 -22.24 -2.46
C GLN A 20 15.76 -21.65 -3.71
N LYS A 21 15.64 -22.46 -4.78
CA LYS A 21 14.88 -22.06 -5.99
C LYS A 21 13.40 -21.86 -5.69
N ILE A 22 12.78 -22.74 -4.91
CA ILE A 22 11.37 -22.62 -4.51
C ILE A 22 11.15 -21.31 -3.73
N TYR A 23 11.96 -21.03 -2.71
CA TYR A 23 11.84 -19.78 -1.95
C TYR A 23 12.03 -18.54 -2.82
N PHE A 24 12.99 -18.57 -3.75
CA PHE A 24 13.21 -17.46 -4.68
C PHE A 24 12.01 -17.21 -5.59
N VAL A 25 11.41 -18.28 -6.12
CA VAL A 25 10.20 -18.20 -6.96
C VAL A 25 9.01 -17.69 -6.15
N CYS A 26 8.77 -18.22 -4.95
CA CYS A 26 7.71 -17.75 -4.06
C CYS A 26 7.86 -16.25 -3.73
N LEU A 27 9.07 -15.80 -3.38
CA LEU A 27 9.35 -14.39 -3.08
C LEU A 27 9.16 -13.49 -4.31
N SER A 28 9.49 -13.99 -5.50
CA SER A 28 9.30 -13.26 -6.74
C SER A 28 7.81 -13.06 -7.06
N PHE A 29 6.99 -14.10 -6.92
CA PHE A 29 5.53 -13.99 -7.08
C PHE A 29 4.90 -13.03 -6.05
N LEU A 30 5.38 -13.07 -4.80
CA LEU A 30 4.89 -12.18 -3.76
C LEU A 30 5.23 -10.71 -4.06
N GLN A 31 6.41 -10.42 -4.62
CA GLN A 31 6.72 -9.06 -5.04
C GLN A 31 5.86 -8.58 -6.20
N ILE A 32 5.53 -9.46 -7.13
CA ILE A 32 4.59 -9.15 -8.20
C ILE A 32 3.22 -8.83 -7.61
N TYR A 33 2.71 -9.65 -6.67
CA TYR A 33 1.46 -9.41 -5.97
C TYR A 33 1.44 -8.04 -5.25
N VAL A 34 2.49 -7.72 -4.50
CA VAL A 34 2.61 -6.43 -3.80
C VAL A 34 2.67 -5.25 -4.77
N ALA A 35 3.34 -5.40 -5.93
CA ALA A 35 3.37 -4.38 -6.97
C ALA A 35 1.98 -4.16 -7.59
N PHE A 36 1.25 -5.24 -7.88
CA PHE A 36 -0.14 -5.13 -8.33
C PHE A 36 -1.03 -4.48 -7.27
N HIS A 37 -0.85 -4.79 -6.00
CA HIS A 37 -1.62 -4.16 -4.92
C HIS A 37 -1.36 -2.65 -4.85
N MET A 38 -0.11 -2.20 -5.01
CA MET A 38 0.19 -0.77 -5.13
C MET A 38 -0.51 -0.14 -6.33
N LEU A 39 -0.49 -0.79 -7.48
CA LEU A 39 -1.14 -0.28 -8.68
C LEU A 39 -2.66 -0.15 -8.46
N LEU A 40 -3.29 -1.18 -7.87
CA LEU A 40 -4.71 -1.17 -7.52
C LEU A 40 -5.06 -0.08 -6.49
N SER A 41 -4.16 0.22 -5.56
CA SER A 41 -4.38 1.28 -4.57
C SER A 41 -4.55 2.67 -5.21
N VAL A 42 -3.92 2.91 -6.36
CA VAL A 42 -4.08 4.16 -7.13
C VAL A 42 -5.46 4.24 -7.75
N PHE A 43 -5.92 3.16 -8.39
CA PHE A 43 -7.25 3.13 -9.02
C PHE A 43 -8.39 3.17 -8.01
N THR A 44 -8.23 2.48 -6.88
CA THR A 44 -9.21 2.50 -5.78
C THR A 44 -9.26 3.85 -5.05
N GLY A 45 -8.32 4.76 -5.32
CA GLY A 45 -8.29 6.13 -4.80
C GLY A 45 -8.76 7.22 -5.75
N LEU A 46 -9.22 6.86 -6.95
CA LEU A 46 -9.82 7.83 -7.84
C LEU A 46 -11.13 8.36 -7.25
N GLU A 47 -11.24 9.69 -7.21
CA GLU A 47 -12.47 10.41 -6.89
C GLU A 47 -13.27 10.58 -8.19
N PRO A 48 -14.49 10.00 -8.28
CA PRO A 48 -15.35 10.25 -9.43
C PRO A 48 -15.87 11.67 -9.40
N SER A 49 -16.30 12.15 -10.56
CA SER A 49 -17.14 13.32 -10.61
C SER A 49 -18.40 13.09 -9.76
N PHE A 50 -18.74 14.09 -8.95
CA PHE A 50 -19.88 14.04 -8.05
C PHE A 50 -20.77 15.25 -8.24
N VAL A 51 -22.06 15.05 -8.01
CA VAL A 51 -23.08 16.08 -7.98
C VAL A 51 -23.52 16.25 -6.54
N CYS A 52 -23.37 17.47 -6.03
CA CYS A 52 -23.82 17.86 -4.71
C CYS A 52 -25.17 18.57 -4.82
N HIS A 53 -26.18 18.02 -4.14
CA HIS A 53 -27.47 18.68 -3.99
C HIS A 53 -27.47 19.54 -2.73
N VAL A 54 -27.72 20.83 -2.91
CA VAL A 54 -27.84 21.80 -1.83
C VAL A 54 -29.24 22.42 -1.82
N VAL A 55 -29.69 22.85 -0.65
CA VAL A 55 -30.92 23.64 -0.52
C VAL A 55 -30.53 25.12 -0.68
N GLY A 56 -31.34 25.87 -1.44
CA GLY A 56 -31.10 27.29 -1.77
C GLY A 56 -30.99 28.25 -0.57
N SER A 57 -31.04 27.75 0.67
CA SER A 57 -30.75 28.51 1.88
C SER A 57 -29.25 28.80 2.07
N ASP A 58 -28.37 28.00 1.46
CA ASP A 58 -26.91 28.14 1.58
C ASP A 58 -26.27 28.98 0.45
N ILE A 59 -27.01 29.31 -0.60
CA ILE A 59 -26.55 30.09 -1.76
C ILE A 59 -27.33 31.40 -1.83
N LYS A 60 -26.65 32.50 -2.22
CA LYS A 60 -27.27 33.80 -2.47
C LYS A 60 -28.12 33.74 -3.75
N GLY A 61 -29.29 33.10 -3.68
CA GLY A 61 -30.21 32.85 -4.79
C GLY A 61 -31.03 31.60 -4.48
N GLY A 62 -32.19 31.78 -3.85
CA GLY A 62 -32.99 30.69 -3.28
C GLY A 62 -33.65 29.75 -4.29
N HIS A 63 -32.85 28.91 -4.95
CA HIS A 63 -33.30 27.78 -5.75
C HIS A 63 -32.59 26.49 -5.34
N ASN A 64 -33.21 25.33 -5.62
CA ASN A 64 -32.55 24.03 -5.48
C ASN A 64 -31.49 23.92 -6.59
N GLU A 65 -30.23 24.18 -6.25
CA GLU A 65 -29.12 24.11 -7.19
C GLU A 65 -28.33 22.80 -7.03
N THR A 66 -27.84 22.30 -8.16
CA THR A 66 -26.93 21.16 -8.23
C THR A 66 -25.53 21.64 -8.54
N LEU A 67 -24.59 21.43 -7.62
CA LEU A 67 -23.18 21.75 -7.86
C LEU A 67 -22.45 20.51 -8.39
N VAL A 68 -21.80 20.66 -9.53
CA VAL A 68 -20.96 19.60 -10.11
C VAL A 68 -19.53 19.81 -9.65
N ASN A 69 -18.93 18.80 -9.01
CA ASN A 69 -17.55 18.77 -8.51
C ASN A 69 -17.15 19.89 -7.52
N HIS A 70 -18.13 20.65 -7.03
CA HIS A 70 -17.94 21.79 -6.12
C HIS A 70 -18.87 21.69 -4.90
N CYS A 71 -18.41 22.24 -3.78
CA CYS A 71 -19.22 22.46 -2.58
C CYS A 71 -19.26 23.95 -2.25
N VAL A 72 -20.36 24.37 -1.62
CA VAL A 72 -20.49 25.70 -1.03
C VAL A 72 -19.43 25.88 0.06
N ASP A 73 -18.65 26.96 -0.01
CA ASP A 73 -17.55 27.29 0.92
C ASP A 73 -16.54 26.15 1.14
N ASN A 74 -16.34 25.30 0.12
CA ASN A 74 -15.49 24.10 0.20
C ASN A 74 -15.86 23.13 1.34
N SER A 75 -17.05 23.23 1.91
CA SER A 75 -17.47 22.47 3.09
C SER A 75 -18.36 21.29 2.72
N PRO A 76 -18.00 20.04 3.06
CA PRO A 76 -18.80 18.87 2.71
C PRO A 76 -20.13 18.78 3.49
N SER A 77 -20.21 19.40 4.67
CA SER A 77 -21.39 19.37 5.56
C SER A 77 -22.63 20.08 5.01
N LYS A 78 -22.45 20.98 4.03
CA LYS A 78 -23.55 21.71 3.37
C LYS A 78 -24.21 20.89 2.25
N CYS A 79 -23.62 19.75 1.91
CA CYS A 79 -24.15 18.86 0.89
C CYS A 79 -25.16 17.88 1.49
N ILE A 80 -26.42 17.93 1.06
CA ILE A 80 -27.48 17.06 1.60
C ILE A 80 -27.40 15.66 1.00
N ARG A 81 -27.16 15.61 -0.31
CA ARG A 81 -27.05 14.36 -1.07
C ARG A 81 -25.92 14.49 -2.07
N VAL A 82 -25.03 13.50 -2.05
CA VAL A 82 -23.94 13.35 -3.02
C VAL A 82 -24.32 12.22 -3.96
N GLU A 83 -24.38 12.51 -5.26
CA GLU A 83 -24.59 11.53 -6.32
C GLU A 83 -23.32 11.43 -7.16
N TYR A 84 -22.72 10.25 -7.22
CA TYR A 84 -21.52 10.01 -8.03
C TYR A 84 -21.93 9.63 -9.45
N THR A 85 -21.27 10.21 -10.47
CA THR A 85 -21.57 9.92 -11.87
C THR A 85 -21.23 8.46 -12.24
N SER A 86 -20.37 7.82 -11.47
CA SER A 86 -19.94 6.45 -11.72
C SER A 86 -20.38 5.48 -10.62
N GLN A 87 -20.67 4.24 -11.02
CA GLN A 87 -21.12 3.16 -10.16
C GLN A 87 -19.97 2.45 -9.43
N TYR A 88 -18.71 2.87 -9.64
CA TYR A 88 -17.59 2.27 -8.95
C TYR A 88 -17.56 2.70 -7.48
N LYS A 89 -17.32 1.73 -6.58
CA LYS A 89 -17.02 2.01 -5.17
C LYS A 89 -15.51 2.12 -5.00
N SER A 90 -15.04 3.33 -4.75
CA SER A 90 -13.67 3.63 -4.35
C SER A 90 -13.64 4.02 -2.87
N PHE A 91 -12.48 3.95 -2.20
CA PHE A 91 -12.40 4.40 -0.82
C PHE A 91 -12.73 5.90 -0.69
N ALA A 92 -12.48 6.67 -1.77
CA ALA A 92 -12.88 8.08 -1.87
C ALA A 92 -14.40 8.25 -1.77
N THR A 93 -15.16 7.42 -2.49
CA THR A 93 -16.64 7.46 -2.48
C THR A 93 -17.26 6.91 -1.20
N GLU A 94 -16.65 5.88 -0.61
CA GLU A 94 -17.16 5.21 0.59
C GLU A 94 -17.12 6.12 1.82
N TRP A 95 -16.04 6.89 1.96
CA TRP A 95 -15.85 7.83 3.06
C TRP A 95 -16.23 9.27 2.71
N HIS A 96 -16.89 9.50 1.57
CA HIS A 96 -17.33 10.82 1.08
C HIS A 96 -16.25 11.91 1.17
N LEU A 97 -15.06 11.60 0.65
CA LEU A 97 -13.86 12.44 0.75
C LEU A 97 -13.87 13.62 -0.25
N ILE A 98 -14.89 14.47 -0.18
CA ILE A 98 -15.10 15.58 -1.12
C ILE A 98 -14.69 16.94 -0.53
N CYS A 99 -14.45 17.92 -1.42
CA CYS A 99 -14.15 19.32 -1.09
C CYS A 99 -13.01 19.51 -0.06
N SER A 100 -13.28 20.00 1.16
CA SER A 100 -12.25 20.14 2.20
C SER A 100 -11.60 18.81 2.58
N ASP A 101 -12.21 17.67 2.29
CA ASP A 101 -11.69 16.35 2.65
C ASP A 101 -10.92 15.65 1.51
N LYS A 102 -10.78 16.28 0.33
CA LYS A 102 -10.04 15.69 -0.81
C LYS A 102 -8.60 15.33 -0.48
N TYR A 103 -7.94 16.12 0.39
CA TYR A 103 -6.54 15.88 0.77
C TYR A 103 -6.34 14.53 1.46
N LYS A 104 -7.37 13.97 2.10
CA LYS A 104 -7.30 12.67 2.78
C LYS A 104 -7.03 11.52 1.81
N VAL A 105 -7.38 11.65 0.52
CA VAL A 105 -6.98 10.67 -0.51
C VAL A 105 -5.46 10.68 -0.70
N ALA A 106 -4.85 11.87 -0.83
CA ALA A 106 -3.40 12.02 -0.92
C ALA A 106 -2.69 11.65 0.39
N LEU A 107 -3.36 11.85 1.54
CA LEU A 107 -2.87 11.45 2.85
C LEU A 107 -2.64 9.93 2.91
N VAL A 108 -3.58 9.12 2.42
CA VAL A 108 -3.44 7.64 2.39
C VAL A 108 -2.16 7.24 1.65
N GLN A 109 -1.88 7.86 0.50
CA GLN A 109 -0.68 7.56 -0.29
C GLN A 109 0.62 8.02 0.41
N SER A 110 0.59 9.19 1.04
CA SER A 110 1.74 9.74 1.76
C SER A 110 2.08 8.90 2.99
N VAL A 111 1.05 8.51 3.73
CA VAL A 111 1.13 7.62 4.89
C VAL A 111 1.70 6.27 4.45
N TRP A 112 1.18 5.67 3.37
CA TRP A 112 1.74 4.43 2.82
C TRP A 112 3.26 4.52 2.58
N MET A 113 3.74 5.61 1.98
CA MET A 113 5.18 5.81 1.75
C MET A 113 5.96 6.05 3.04
N GLY A 114 5.38 6.75 4.01
CA GLY A 114 5.92 6.88 5.36
C GLY A 114 6.10 5.51 6.04
N GLY A 115 5.12 4.63 5.88
CA GLY A 115 5.19 3.24 6.33
C GLY A 115 6.38 2.49 5.71
N VAL A 116 6.59 2.62 4.40
CA VAL A 116 7.72 1.96 3.69
C VAL A 116 9.05 2.41 4.26
N MET A 117 9.18 3.73 4.48
CA MET A 117 10.41 4.32 4.99
C MET A 117 10.70 3.87 6.43
N SER A 118 9.67 3.88 7.29
CA SER A 118 9.80 3.43 8.68
C SER A 118 10.14 1.93 8.77
N GLY A 119 9.53 1.11 7.93
CA GLY A 119 9.84 -0.33 7.84
C GLY A 119 11.28 -0.59 7.45
N ALA A 120 11.80 0.13 6.46
CA ALA A 120 13.20 -0.04 6.04
C ALA A 120 14.20 0.21 7.19
N LEU A 121 13.92 1.18 8.07
CA LEU A 121 14.78 1.51 9.21
C LEU A 121 14.70 0.47 10.33
N LEU A 122 13.48 0.06 10.71
CA LEU A 122 13.26 -0.89 11.82
C LEU A 122 13.76 -2.29 11.48
N LEU A 123 13.59 -2.70 10.22
CA LEU A 123 13.88 -4.05 9.78
C LEU A 123 15.36 -4.33 9.56
N GLY A 124 16.17 -3.31 9.27
CA GLY A 124 17.63 -3.48 9.27
C GLY A 124 18.09 -4.04 10.61
N GLY A 125 17.66 -3.41 11.71
CA GLY A 125 18.01 -3.86 13.06
C GLY A 125 17.36 -5.18 13.47
N MET A 126 16.14 -5.50 12.99
CA MET A 126 15.49 -6.77 13.31
C MET A 126 16.08 -7.95 12.52
N ALA A 127 16.42 -7.74 11.25
CA ALA A 127 17.01 -8.77 10.40
C ALA A 127 18.36 -9.26 10.95
N ASP A 128 19.15 -8.35 11.51
CA ASP A 128 20.44 -8.66 12.12
C ASP A 128 20.32 -9.45 13.43
N ARG A 129 19.17 -9.39 14.13
CA ARG A 129 18.97 -10.05 15.44
C ARG A 129 18.18 -11.36 15.39
N LEU A 130 17.13 -11.42 14.58
CA LEU A 130 16.20 -12.56 14.54
C LEU A 130 16.53 -13.58 13.43
N GLY A 131 17.54 -13.28 12.61
CA GLY A 131 17.84 -14.02 11.40
C GLY A 131 16.95 -13.58 10.25
N ARG A 132 17.53 -13.59 9.05
CA ARG A 132 16.93 -12.95 7.88
C ARG A 132 15.72 -13.69 7.34
N LEU A 133 15.75 -15.02 7.36
CA LEU A 133 14.65 -15.87 6.90
C LEU A 133 13.42 -15.78 7.80
N ARG A 134 13.61 -15.77 9.12
CA ARG A 134 12.51 -15.68 10.09
C ARG A 134 11.82 -14.31 10.05
N THR A 135 12.63 -13.25 9.93
CA THR A 135 12.13 -11.89 9.77
C THR A 135 11.31 -11.75 8.49
N LEU A 136 11.77 -12.37 7.39
CA LEU A 136 11.04 -12.38 6.11
C LEU A 136 9.70 -13.11 6.19
N MET A 137 9.67 -14.33 6.75
CA MET A 137 8.43 -15.11 6.86
C MET A 137 7.42 -14.48 7.82
N GLY A 138 7.87 -14.01 8.98
CA GLY A 138 6.99 -13.38 9.98
C GLY A 138 6.33 -12.13 9.43
N ALA A 139 7.08 -11.32 8.70
CA ALA A 139 6.53 -10.11 8.12
C ALA A 139 5.65 -10.38 6.89
N LEU A 140 5.93 -11.43 6.11
CA LEU A 140 5.01 -11.86 5.05
C LEU A 140 3.63 -12.23 5.63
N LEU A 141 3.62 -13.06 6.68
CA LEU A 141 2.38 -13.44 7.37
C LEU A 141 1.67 -12.21 7.96
N GLY A 142 2.44 -11.28 8.51
CA GLY A 142 1.95 -9.99 8.97
C GLY A 142 1.26 -9.21 7.85
N THR A 143 1.90 -9.06 6.69
CA THR A 143 1.31 -8.30 5.57
C THR A 143 -0.03 -8.87 5.11
N ILE A 144 -0.12 -10.19 4.94
CA ILE A 144 -1.35 -10.84 4.49
C ILE A 144 -2.47 -10.66 5.53
N ALA A 145 -2.15 -10.84 6.82
CA ALA A 145 -3.12 -10.70 7.89
C ALA A 145 -3.62 -9.26 8.02
N PHE A 146 -2.72 -8.28 8.15
CA PHE A 146 -3.09 -6.89 8.39
C PHE A 146 -3.73 -6.21 7.17
N GLU A 147 -3.36 -6.55 5.92
CA GLU A 147 -4.08 -6.10 4.72
C GLU A 147 -5.50 -6.71 4.67
N GLY A 148 -5.63 -7.99 4.99
CA GLY A 148 -6.93 -8.64 5.13
C GLY A 148 -7.82 -7.92 6.15
N PHE A 149 -7.30 -7.60 7.33
CA PHE A 149 -8.03 -6.82 8.33
C PHE A 149 -8.36 -5.40 7.87
N SER A 150 -7.46 -4.75 7.12
CA SER A 150 -7.72 -3.42 6.57
C SER A 150 -8.90 -3.41 5.59
N ALA A 151 -9.14 -4.51 4.86
CA ALA A 151 -10.26 -4.62 3.93
C ALA A 151 -11.63 -4.64 4.63
N PHE A 152 -11.68 -5.12 5.88
CA PHE A 152 -12.91 -5.16 6.69
C PHE A 152 -13.07 -3.95 7.63
N SER A 153 -12.15 -2.99 7.58
CA SER A 153 -12.15 -1.90 8.55
C SER A 153 -13.32 -0.92 8.32
N PRO A 154 -14.15 -0.65 9.34
CA PRO A 154 -15.32 0.22 9.22
C PRO A 154 -14.99 1.69 9.56
N SER A 155 -13.72 2.10 9.48
CA SER A 155 -13.30 3.47 9.77
C SER A 155 -12.07 3.83 8.95
N TYR A 156 -12.09 5.00 8.33
CA TYR A 156 -10.97 5.57 7.57
C TYR A 156 -9.65 5.55 8.37
N LEU A 157 -9.72 5.89 9.67
CA LEU A 157 -8.52 6.00 10.51
C LEU A 157 -7.93 4.62 10.84
N ILE A 158 -8.78 3.62 11.07
CA ILE A 158 -8.35 2.24 11.32
C ILE A 158 -7.71 1.65 10.06
N MET A 159 -8.33 1.87 8.89
CA MET A 159 -7.75 1.48 7.59
C MET A 159 -6.34 2.07 7.42
N LEU A 160 -6.19 3.36 7.72
CA LEU A 160 -4.94 4.09 7.55
C LEU A 160 -3.83 3.59 8.49
N VAL A 161 -4.16 3.32 9.76
CA VAL A 161 -3.21 2.78 10.75
C VAL A 161 -2.82 1.34 10.41
N LEU A 162 -3.77 0.48 10.01
CA LEU A 162 -3.47 -0.90 9.63
C LEU A 162 -2.53 -0.95 8.42
N ARG A 163 -2.77 -0.12 7.40
CA ARG A 163 -1.88 -0.01 6.23
C ARG A 163 -0.48 0.49 6.61
N MET A 164 -0.35 1.41 7.56
CA MET A 164 0.97 1.80 8.08
C MET A 164 1.74 0.62 8.67
N ILE A 165 1.06 -0.18 9.49
CA ILE A 165 1.66 -1.32 10.18
C ILE A 165 2.05 -2.41 9.18
N VAL A 166 1.20 -2.69 8.18
CA VAL A 166 1.52 -3.62 7.07
C VAL A 166 2.82 -3.20 6.40
N VAL A 167 2.90 -1.94 6.00
CA VAL A 167 3.95 -1.46 5.09
C VAL A 167 5.29 -1.26 5.81
N CYS A 168 5.26 -1.30 7.15
CA CYS A 168 6.44 -1.51 7.99
C CYS A 168 7.09 -2.90 7.80
N SER A 169 6.53 -3.78 6.97
CA SER A 169 7.07 -5.11 6.63
C SER A 169 8.12 -5.07 5.49
N PRO A 170 9.05 -6.06 5.41
CA PRO A 170 10.18 -6.03 4.51
C PRO A 170 9.76 -6.15 3.05
N ARG A 171 10.06 -5.13 2.27
CA ARG A 171 10.32 -5.32 0.83
C ARG A 171 11.76 -5.76 0.67
N VAL A 172 12.02 -7.05 0.77
CA VAL A 172 13.33 -7.59 0.38
C VAL A 172 13.44 -7.51 -1.13
N LYS A 173 14.49 -6.83 -1.64
CA LYS A 173 14.79 -6.85 -3.07
C LYS A 173 15.26 -8.25 -3.47
N PRO A 174 14.74 -8.84 -4.56
CA PRO A 174 15.13 -10.18 -5.03
C PRO A 174 16.64 -10.33 -5.27
N THR A 175 17.31 -9.26 -5.70
CA THR A 175 18.77 -9.22 -5.92
C THR A 175 19.57 -9.42 -4.63
N PHE A 176 19.02 -9.00 -3.50
CA PHE A 176 19.56 -9.23 -2.17
C PHE A 176 19.07 -10.55 -1.56
N VAL A 177 18.33 -11.42 -2.25
CA VAL A 177 17.96 -12.74 -1.71
C VAL A 177 19.00 -13.79 -2.09
N GLY A 178 19.50 -13.76 -3.32
CA GLY A 178 20.44 -14.77 -3.81
C GLY A 178 21.76 -14.84 -3.04
N HIS A 179 22.33 -13.69 -2.69
CA HIS A 179 23.57 -13.62 -1.91
C HIS A 179 23.39 -14.03 -0.43
N TRP A 180 22.15 -14.09 0.07
CA TRP A 180 21.88 -14.17 1.51
C TRP A 180 21.27 -15.49 1.94
N VAL A 181 20.52 -16.16 1.07
CA VAL A 181 20.09 -17.54 1.35
C VAL A 181 21.31 -18.48 1.44
N HIS A 182 22.43 -18.10 0.81
CA HIS A 182 23.67 -18.85 0.89
C HIS A 182 24.33 -18.79 2.28
N HIS A 183 24.29 -17.63 2.93
CA HIS A 183 25.02 -17.39 4.18
C HIS A 183 24.27 -17.89 5.45
N ASP A 184 22.96 -18.15 5.37
CA ASP A 184 22.14 -18.62 6.50
C ASP A 184 21.92 -20.15 6.52
N MET A 185 22.35 -20.89 5.48
CA MET A 185 22.16 -22.35 5.37
C MET A 185 23.44 -23.17 5.61
N ASN A 186 24.51 -22.55 6.11
CA ASN A 186 25.78 -23.18 6.47
C ASN A 186 26.15 -22.82 7.91
#